data_AF-A0A2V4MVG0-F1
#
_entry.id   AF-A0A2V4MVG0-F1
#
_cell.length_a   1.000
_cell.length_b   1.000
_cell.length_c   1.000
_cell.angle_alpha   90.00
_cell.angle_beta   90.00
_cell.angle_gamma   90.00
#
_symmetry.space_group_name_H-M   'P 1'
#
loop_
_entity.id
_entity.type
_entity.pdbx_description
1 polymer ?
#
loop_
_entity_poly.entity_id
_entity_poly.type
_entity_poly.pdbx_seq_one_letter_code
_entity_poly.pdbx_strand_id
1 'polypeptide(L)'
;MSQIEELHRRITAALERIGTGVEGLNVAAPVAEPDTGEVEALRQQLEDEKLVNAQLQERLKSLHEKQERAGEAAAEVQGQQRAQMEQLDSELQRLRKVNAMLRDNNQALRDANQAGVAEPHLINKSMLGELEALRAARAADSAEVAAILGQLEPLIAGAIVAPDLGEAIERATEFGEDA
;
A
#
# COMPACT_ATOMS: atom_id res chain seq x y z
N MET A 1 -23.27 83.30 -32.10
CA MET A 1 -21.93 83.69 -31.61
C MET A 1 -21.75 83.43 -30.12
N SER A 2 -22.74 83.68 -29.23
CA SER A 2 -22.59 83.44 -27.77
C SER A 2 -22.44 81.98 -27.35
N GLN A 3 -23.06 81.02 -28.05
CA GLN A 3 -22.96 79.59 -27.70
C GLN A 3 -21.55 79.03 -27.84
N ILE A 4 -20.77 79.56 -28.80
CA ILE A 4 -19.38 79.12 -29.02
C ILE A 4 -18.48 79.62 -27.88
N GLU A 5 -18.68 80.86 -27.42
CA GLU A 5 -17.94 81.44 -26.29
C GLU A 5 -18.26 80.73 -24.96
N GLU A 6 -19.53 80.34 -24.75
CA GLU A 6 -19.94 79.59 -23.57
C GLU A 6 -19.39 78.16 -23.56
N LEU A 7 -19.37 77.48 -24.71
CA LEU A 7 -18.71 76.19 -24.86
C LEU A 7 -17.20 76.30 -24.63
N HIS A 8 -16.55 77.35 -25.14
CA HIS A 8 -15.13 77.59 -24.92
C HIS A 8 -14.81 77.76 -23.43
N ARG A 9 -15.58 78.62 -22.73
CA ARG A 9 -15.43 78.84 -21.28
C ARG A 9 -15.64 77.57 -20.46
N ARG A 10 -16.59 76.72 -20.84
CA ARG A 10 -16.82 75.41 -20.19
C ARG A 10 -15.68 74.43 -20.44
N ILE A 11 -15.12 74.39 -21.65
CA ILE A 11 -13.99 73.53 -21.98
C ILE A 11 -12.75 73.97 -21.20
N THR A 12 -12.45 75.26 -21.12
CA THR A 12 -11.29 75.76 -20.34
C THR A 12 -11.43 75.41 -18.86
N ALA A 13 -12.62 75.60 -18.27
CA ALA A 13 -12.88 75.22 -16.89
C ALA A 13 -12.80 73.69 -16.65
N ALA A 14 -13.23 72.88 -17.62
CA ALA A 14 -13.09 71.42 -17.54
C ALA A 14 -11.61 71.00 -17.63
N LEU A 15 -10.83 71.64 -18.51
CA LEU A 15 -9.40 71.38 -18.65
C LEU A 15 -8.60 71.78 -17.40
N GLU A 16 -8.93 72.92 -16.76
CA GLU A 16 -8.31 73.31 -15.48
C GLU A 16 -8.68 72.35 -14.35
N ARG A 17 -9.94 71.89 -14.30
CA ARG A 17 -10.39 70.89 -13.31
C ARG A 17 -9.71 69.53 -13.53
N ILE A 18 -9.47 69.14 -14.78
CA ILE A 18 -8.70 67.94 -15.10
C ILE A 18 -7.23 68.14 -14.74
N GLY A 19 -6.64 69.30 -15.06
CA GLY A 19 -5.26 69.63 -14.71
C GLY A 19 -5.02 69.54 -13.20
N THR A 20 -5.88 70.19 -12.42
CA THR A 20 -5.85 70.13 -10.94
C THR A 20 -6.16 68.73 -10.40
N GLY A 21 -7.04 67.97 -11.05
CA GLY A 21 -7.31 66.57 -10.71
C GLY A 21 -6.13 65.64 -10.97
N VAL A 22 -5.40 65.84 -12.07
CA VAL A 22 -4.19 65.10 -12.44
C VAL A 22 -3.01 65.48 -11.55
N GLU A 23 -2.85 66.77 -11.23
CA GLU A 23 -1.89 67.23 -10.22
C GLU A 23 -2.21 66.65 -8.84
N GLY A 24 -3.48 66.60 -8.45
CA GLY A 24 -3.93 65.97 -7.20
C GLY A 24 -3.68 64.46 -7.16
N LEU A 25 -3.86 63.75 -8.27
CA LEU A 25 -3.48 62.33 -8.43
C LEU A 25 -1.97 62.12 -8.37
N ASN A 26 -1.18 63.08 -8.86
CA ASN A 26 0.28 63.06 -8.80
C ASN A 26 0.82 63.42 -7.39
N VAL A 27 0.02 64.14 -6.58
CA VAL A 27 0.33 64.50 -5.18
C VAL A 27 -0.24 63.47 -4.19
N ALA A 28 -1.16 62.60 -4.63
CA ALA A 28 -1.69 61.50 -3.83
C ALA A 28 -0.62 60.42 -3.60
N ALA A 29 0.10 60.63 -2.49
CA ALA A 29 1.08 59.76 -1.86
C ALA A 29 2.39 59.58 -2.64
N PRO A 30 3.58 59.74 -2.02
CA PRO A 30 4.70 58.93 -2.47
C PRO A 30 4.20 57.50 -2.35
N VAL A 31 4.09 56.80 -3.48
CA VAL A 31 4.06 55.34 -3.45
C VAL A 31 5.26 54.98 -2.60
N ALA A 32 5.03 54.49 -1.38
CA ALA A 32 6.12 53.97 -0.58
C ALA A 32 6.77 52.92 -1.47
N GLU A 33 7.95 53.24 -2.00
CA GLU A 33 8.73 52.28 -2.76
C GLU A 33 8.80 51.06 -1.84
N PRO A 34 8.37 49.88 -2.32
CA PRO A 34 8.39 48.70 -1.48
C PRO A 34 9.81 48.58 -0.95
N ASP A 35 9.96 48.53 0.38
CA ASP A 35 11.28 48.51 1.01
C ASP A 35 12.06 47.36 0.37
N THR A 36 13.05 47.70 -0.44
CA THR A 36 13.64 46.76 -1.39
C THR A 36 14.28 45.58 -0.66
N GLY A 37 14.70 45.80 0.59
CA GLY A 37 15.16 44.76 1.52
C GLY A 37 14.07 43.79 1.97
N GLU A 38 12.84 44.24 2.21
CA GLU A 38 11.71 43.35 2.56
C GLU A 38 11.31 42.48 1.36
N VAL A 39 11.32 43.04 0.15
CA VAL A 39 11.02 42.30 -1.08
C VAL A 39 12.09 41.23 -1.37
N GLU A 40 13.36 41.54 -1.14
CA GLU A 40 14.46 40.59 -1.28
C GLU A 40 14.38 39.47 -0.23
N ALA A 41 14.10 39.81 1.03
CA ALA A 41 13.93 38.82 2.11
C ALA A 41 12.75 37.86 1.85
N LEU A 42 11.61 38.39 1.40
CA LEU A 42 10.43 37.57 1.03
C LEU A 42 10.71 36.68 -0.18
N ARG A 43 11.48 37.16 -1.17
CA ARG A 43 11.90 36.33 -2.31
C ARG A 43 12.79 35.18 -1.86
N GLN A 44 13.72 35.44 -0.94
CA GLN A 44 14.62 34.42 -0.41
C GLN A 44 13.86 33.35 0.39
N GLN A 45 12.92 33.75 1.25
CA GLN A 45 12.03 32.82 1.95
C GLN A 45 11.19 31.97 1.00
N LEU A 46 10.67 32.57 -0.08
CA LEU A 46 9.89 31.85 -1.08
C LEU A 46 10.75 30.86 -1.90
N GLU A 47 12.02 31.17 -2.14
CA GLU A 47 12.99 30.24 -2.74
C GLU A 47 13.31 29.07 -1.79
N ASP A 48 13.55 29.36 -0.50
CA ASP A 48 13.79 28.35 0.52
C ASP A 48 12.58 27.42 0.69
N GLU A 49 11.37 27.97 0.78
CA GLU A 49 10.12 27.20 0.87
C GLU A 49 9.89 26.33 -0.38
N LYS A 50 10.18 26.85 -1.57
CA LYS A 50 10.08 26.07 -2.82
C LYS A 50 11.05 24.90 -2.84
N LEU A 51 12.27 25.11 -2.34
CA LEU A 51 13.29 24.06 -2.24
C LEU A 51 12.84 22.98 -1.25
N VAL A 52 12.35 23.37 -0.08
CA VAL A 52 11.78 22.45 0.92
C VAL A 52 10.59 21.70 0.34
N ASN A 53 9.69 22.38 -0.39
CA ASN A 53 8.54 21.74 -1.01
C ASN A 53 8.96 20.71 -2.06
N ALA A 54 9.96 21.02 -2.90
CA ALA A 54 10.50 20.08 -3.88
C ALA A 54 11.10 18.83 -3.21
N GLN A 55 11.86 19.00 -2.12
CA GLN A 55 12.40 17.88 -1.34
C GLN A 55 11.29 17.04 -0.69
N LEU A 56 10.25 17.68 -0.15
CA LEU A 56 9.10 16.97 0.42
C LEU A 56 8.32 16.21 -0.65
N GLN A 57 8.13 16.78 -1.84
CA GLN A 57 7.49 16.10 -2.97
C GLN A 57 8.30 14.87 -3.43
N GLU A 58 9.63 14.97 -3.47
CA GLU A 58 10.49 13.82 -3.79
C GLU A 58 10.41 12.74 -2.72
N ARG A 59 10.45 13.12 -1.43
CA ARG A 59 10.25 12.19 -0.32
C ARG A 59 8.89 11.52 -0.39
N LEU A 60 7.82 12.27 -0.64
CA LEU A 60 6.47 11.73 -0.80
C LEU A 60 6.38 10.75 -1.96
N LYS A 61 6.97 11.06 -3.12
CA LYS A 61 7.04 10.14 -4.26
C LYS A 61 7.76 8.85 -3.87
N SER A 62 8.94 8.96 -3.25
CA SER A 62 9.71 7.78 -2.83
C SER A 62 8.96 6.92 -1.80
N LEU A 63 8.21 7.56 -0.90
CA LEU A 63 7.42 6.87 0.11
C LEU A 63 6.19 6.20 -0.51
N HIS A 64 5.55 6.86 -1.48
CA HIS A 64 4.43 6.29 -2.23
C HIS A 64 4.87 5.06 -3.02
N GLU A 65 6.00 5.14 -3.75
CA GLU A 65 6.56 3.98 -4.46
C GLU A 65 6.92 2.83 -3.52
N LYS A 66 7.46 3.13 -2.32
CA LYS A 66 7.73 2.11 -1.30
C LYS A 66 6.44 1.47 -0.79
N GLN A 67 5.39 2.27 -0.57
CA GLN A 67 4.10 1.79 -0.13
C GLN A 67 3.41 0.94 -1.20
N GLU A 68 3.46 1.33 -2.46
CA GLU A 68 2.95 0.55 -3.59
C GLU A 68 3.66 -0.80 -3.67
N ARG A 69 5.01 -0.81 -3.69
CA ARG A 69 5.79 -2.06 -3.70
C ARG A 69 5.49 -2.96 -2.49
N ALA A 70 5.33 -2.37 -1.30
CA ALA A 70 4.97 -3.12 -0.10
C ALA A 70 3.53 -3.69 -0.20
N GLY A 71 2.60 -2.94 -0.78
CA GLY A 71 1.23 -3.38 -1.04
C GLY A 71 1.16 -4.53 -2.05
N GLU A 72 1.93 -4.44 -3.13
CA GLU A 72 2.06 -5.51 -4.14
C GLU A 72 2.63 -6.78 -3.51
N ALA A 73 3.74 -6.68 -2.77
CA ALA A 73 4.33 -7.83 -2.08
C ALA A 73 3.36 -8.46 -1.06
N ALA A 74 2.62 -7.65 -0.31
CA ALA A 74 1.61 -8.14 0.63
C ALA A 74 0.46 -8.87 -0.09
N ALA A 75 0.00 -8.34 -1.23
CA ALA A 75 -1.04 -8.97 -2.03
C ALA A 75 -0.58 -10.31 -2.63
N GLU A 76 0.67 -10.41 -3.08
CA GLU A 76 1.28 -11.67 -3.55
C GLU A 76 1.32 -12.72 -2.44
N VAL A 77 1.82 -12.36 -1.24
CA VAL A 77 1.87 -13.25 -0.08
C VAL A 77 0.47 -13.72 0.31
N GLN A 78 -0.51 -12.82 0.34
CA GLN A 78 -1.91 -13.17 0.63
C GLN A 78 -2.49 -14.13 -0.43
N GLY A 79 -2.19 -13.91 -1.70
CA GLY A 79 -2.58 -14.80 -2.80
C GLY A 79 -1.98 -16.20 -2.65
N GLN A 80 -0.70 -16.30 -2.33
CA GLN A 80 -0.01 -17.57 -2.08
C GLN A 80 -0.60 -18.31 -0.87
N GLN A 81 -0.83 -17.62 0.25
CA GLN A 81 -1.45 -18.21 1.44
C GLN A 81 -2.85 -18.76 1.15
N ARG A 82 -3.65 -18.02 0.38
CA ARG A 82 -4.98 -18.48 -0.03
C ARG A 82 -4.91 -19.73 -0.89
N ALA A 83 -4.01 -19.77 -1.87
CA ALA A 83 -3.82 -20.93 -2.72
C ALA A 83 -3.37 -22.17 -1.92
N GLN A 84 -2.45 -22.00 -0.96
CA GLN A 84 -2.02 -23.09 -0.07
C GLN A 84 -3.17 -23.61 0.79
N MET A 85 -4.01 -22.72 1.34
CA MET A 85 -5.18 -23.12 2.13
C MET A 85 -6.22 -23.88 1.29
N GLU A 86 -6.49 -23.41 0.06
CA GLU A 86 -7.39 -24.09 -0.87
C GLU A 86 -6.85 -25.49 -1.24
N GLN A 87 -5.53 -25.62 -1.45
CA GLN A 87 -4.90 -26.91 -1.70
C GLN A 87 -5.04 -27.85 -0.49
N LEU A 88 -4.76 -27.38 0.72
CA LEU A 88 -4.88 -28.16 1.95
C LEU A 88 -6.32 -28.64 2.19
N ASP A 89 -7.32 -27.76 2.01
CA ASP A 89 -8.72 -28.16 2.14
C ASP A 89 -9.10 -29.24 1.12
N SER A 90 -8.64 -29.10 -0.13
CA SER A 90 -8.90 -30.11 -1.18
C SER A 90 -8.32 -31.49 -0.83
N GLU A 91 -7.10 -31.54 -0.27
CA GLU A 91 -6.47 -32.80 0.13
C GLU A 91 -7.13 -33.40 1.38
N LEU A 92 -7.56 -32.57 2.35
CA LEU A 92 -8.33 -33.04 3.51
C LEU A 92 -9.69 -33.61 3.09
N GLN A 93 -10.39 -32.96 2.16
CA GLN A 93 -11.66 -33.47 1.62
C GLN A 93 -11.44 -34.81 0.91
N ARG A 94 -10.37 -34.92 0.11
CA ARG A 94 -9.99 -36.18 -0.54
C ARG A 94 -9.68 -37.27 0.48
N LEU A 95 -8.89 -36.96 1.50
CA LEU A 95 -8.55 -37.89 2.58
C LEU A 95 -9.80 -38.40 3.30
N ARG A 96 -10.76 -37.51 3.62
CA ARG A 96 -12.04 -37.88 4.24
C ARG A 96 -12.84 -38.81 3.35
N LYS A 97 -12.95 -38.50 2.05
CA LYS A 97 -13.68 -39.32 1.08
C LYS A 97 -13.08 -40.72 0.94
N VAL A 98 -11.76 -40.82 0.77
CA VAL A 98 -11.10 -42.12 0.62
C VAL A 98 -11.19 -42.95 1.91
N ASN A 99 -11.07 -42.32 3.09
CA ASN A 99 -11.29 -43.01 4.36
C ASN A 99 -12.74 -43.49 4.55
N ALA A 100 -13.73 -42.76 4.06
CA ALA A 100 -15.13 -43.24 4.06
C ALA A 100 -15.27 -44.49 3.19
N MET A 101 -14.77 -44.43 1.95
CA MET A 101 -14.77 -45.59 1.03
C MET A 101 -14.03 -46.80 1.61
N LEU A 102 -12.93 -46.59 2.32
CA LEU A 102 -12.22 -47.65 3.02
C LEU A 102 -13.05 -48.30 4.12
N ARG A 103 -13.80 -47.52 4.91
CA ARG A 103 -14.68 -48.06 5.94
C ARG A 103 -15.78 -48.91 5.32
N ASP A 104 -16.37 -48.45 4.22
CA ASP A 104 -17.40 -49.19 3.48
C ASP A 104 -16.83 -50.51 2.91
N ASN A 105 -15.64 -50.48 2.32
CA ASN A 105 -14.97 -51.69 1.82
C ASN A 105 -14.64 -52.68 2.94
N ASN A 106 -14.18 -52.18 4.10
CA ASN A 106 -13.93 -53.02 5.28
C ASN A 106 -15.21 -53.64 5.83
N GLN A 107 -16.32 -52.91 5.81
CA GLN A 107 -17.63 -53.45 6.21
C GLN A 107 -18.06 -54.57 5.25
N ALA A 108 -17.98 -54.34 3.93
CA ALA A 108 -18.32 -55.34 2.93
C ALA A 108 -17.47 -56.62 3.06
N LEU A 109 -16.17 -56.48 3.37
CA LEU A 109 -15.29 -57.63 3.64
C LEU A 109 -15.70 -58.41 4.89
N ARG A 110 -16.13 -57.72 5.96
CA ARG A 110 -16.62 -58.36 7.18
C ARG A 110 -17.92 -59.11 6.93
N ASP A 111 -18.84 -58.51 6.18
CA ASP A 111 -20.12 -59.12 5.82
C ASP A 111 -19.91 -60.37 4.94
N ALA A 112 -19.01 -60.29 3.94
CA ALA A 112 -18.65 -61.42 3.09
C ALA A 112 -17.99 -62.56 3.89
N ASN A 113 -17.06 -62.23 4.79
CA ASN A 113 -16.44 -63.20 5.69
C ASN A 113 -17.46 -63.85 6.64
N GLN A 114 -18.42 -63.08 7.19
CA GLN A 114 -19.47 -63.60 8.05
C GLN A 114 -20.43 -64.54 7.29
N ALA A 115 -20.70 -64.23 6.02
CA ALA A 115 -21.44 -65.11 5.12
C ALA A 115 -20.64 -66.35 4.66
N GLY A 116 -19.35 -66.43 5.00
CA GLY A 116 -18.46 -67.52 4.57
C GLY A 116 -18.13 -67.48 3.07
N VAL A 117 -18.39 -66.36 2.39
CA VAL A 117 -18.14 -66.19 0.97
C VAL A 117 -16.84 -65.41 0.80
N ALA A 118 -15.83 -66.06 0.21
CA ALA A 118 -14.61 -65.37 -0.18
C ALA A 118 -14.82 -64.70 -1.55
N GLU A 119 -14.77 -63.37 -1.58
CA GLU A 119 -14.86 -62.58 -2.82
C GLU A 119 -13.51 -61.92 -3.14
N PRO A 120 -12.69 -62.50 -4.05
CA PRO A 120 -11.39 -61.93 -4.42
C PRO A 120 -11.45 -60.49 -4.93
N HIS A 121 -12.57 -60.10 -5.56
CA HIS A 121 -12.77 -58.73 -6.04
C HIS A 121 -12.90 -57.71 -4.90
N LEU A 122 -13.51 -58.08 -3.77
CA LEU A 122 -13.60 -57.20 -2.59
C LEU A 122 -12.24 -56.99 -1.95
N ILE A 123 -11.41 -58.02 -1.90
CA ILE A 123 -10.03 -57.93 -1.39
C ILE A 123 -9.18 -57.02 -2.28
N ASN A 124 -9.28 -57.19 -3.60
CA ASN A 124 -8.58 -56.29 -4.53
C ASN A 124 -9.07 -54.83 -4.39
N LYS A 125 -10.37 -54.63 -4.22
CA LYS A 125 -10.96 -53.29 -4.00
C LYS A 125 -10.51 -52.68 -2.68
N SER A 126 -10.40 -53.46 -1.60
CA SER A 126 -9.90 -52.97 -0.31
C SER A 126 -8.43 -52.60 -0.38
N MET A 127 -7.58 -53.44 -1.00
CA MET A 127 -6.15 -53.16 -1.19
C MET A 127 -5.93 -51.88 -2.01
N LEU A 128 -6.72 -51.68 -3.07
CA LEU A 128 -6.68 -50.43 -3.84
C LEU A 128 -7.11 -49.23 -3.01
N GLY A 129 -8.18 -49.35 -2.23
CA GLY A 129 -8.62 -48.30 -1.31
C GLY A 129 -7.58 -47.96 -0.24
N GLU A 130 -6.83 -48.94 0.26
CA GLU A 130 -5.77 -48.73 1.27
C GLU A 130 -4.60 -47.94 0.67
N LEU A 131 -4.18 -48.31 -0.55
CA LEU A 131 -3.16 -47.56 -1.28
C LEU A 131 -3.62 -46.12 -1.58
N GLU A 132 -4.88 -45.94 -1.98
CA GLU A 132 -5.44 -44.60 -2.19
C GLU A 132 -5.49 -43.79 -0.90
N ALA A 133 -5.81 -44.41 0.25
CA ALA A 133 -5.85 -43.72 1.54
C ALA A 133 -4.46 -43.31 2.02
N LEU A 134 -3.46 -44.19 1.87
CA LEU A 134 -2.07 -43.88 2.18
C LEU A 134 -1.54 -42.73 1.31
N ARG A 135 -1.89 -42.74 0.01
CA ARG A 135 -1.53 -41.66 -0.91
C ARG A 135 -2.21 -40.34 -0.53
N ALA A 136 -3.50 -40.37 -0.20
CA ALA A 136 -4.23 -39.19 0.24
C ALA A 136 -3.71 -38.64 1.58
N ALA A 137 -3.34 -39.52 2.52
CA ALA A 137 -2.77 -39.11 3.81
C ALA A 137 -1.43 -38.41 3.59
N ARG A 138 -0.54 -39.02 2.81
CA ARG A 138 0.75 -38.41 2.47
C ARG A 138 0.61 -37.07 1.73
N ALA A 139 -0.39 -36.95 0.86
CA ALA A 139 -0.67 -35.70 0.15
C ALA A 139 -1.13 -34.60 1.12
N ALA A 140 -2.07 -34.92 2.02
CA ALA A 140 -2.52 -34.01 3.07
C ALA A 140 -1.37 -33.58 3.99
N ASP A 141 -0.54 -34.51 4.48
CA ASP A 141 0.63 -34.22 5.30
C ASP A 141 1.60 -33.29 4.58
N SER A 142 1.86 -33.54 3.28
CA SER A 142 2.77 -32.70 2.50
C SER A 142 2.22 -31.29 2.26
N ALA A 143 0.90 -31.15 2.07
CA ALA A 143 0.24 -29.86 1.93
C ALA A 143 0.25 -29.09 3.25
N GLU A 144 0.07 -29.77 4.38
CA GLU A 144 0.17 -29.18 5.72
C GLU A 144 1.58 -28.67 6.01
N VAL A 145 2.60 -29.48 5.75
CA VAL A 145 4.01 -29.06 5.91
C VAL A 145 4.32 -27.86 5.02
N ALA A 146 3.88 -27.86 3.76
CA ALA A 146 4.08 -26.74 2.85
C ALA A 146 3.41 -25.45 3.36
N ALA A 147 2.18 -25.55 3.89
CA ALA A 147 1.47 -24.41 4.47
C ALA A 147 2.17 -23.87 5.73
N ILE A 148 2.66 -24.74 6.60
CA ILE A 148 3.40 -24.34 7.81
C ILE A 148 4.72 -23.65 7.43
N LEU A 149 5.49 -24.22 6.50
CA LEU A 149 6.74 -23.62 6.03
C LEU A 149 6.50 -22.26 5.39
N GLY A 150 5.46 -22.12 4.56
CA GLY A 150 5.07 -20.85 3.96
C GLY A 150 4.70 -19.76 4.97
N GLN A 151 4.23 -20.13 6.16
CA GLN A 151 3.96 -19.18 7.26
C GLN A 151 5.20 -18.87 8.11
N LEU A 152 6.09 -19.83 8.32
CA LEU A 152 7.28 -19.66 9.14
C LEU A 152 8.39 -18.89 8.43
N GLU A 153 8.57 -19.10 7.13
CA GLU A 153 9.61 -18.45 6.32
C GLU A 153 9.62 -16.91 6.42
N PRO A 154 8.48 -16.19 6.28
CA PRO A 154 8.46 -14.73 6.45
C PRO A 154 8.71 -14.29 7.90
N LEU A 155 8.31 -15.07 8.90
CA LEU A 155 8.57 -14.75 10.32
C LEU A 155 10.06 -14.86 10.66
N ILE A 156 10.73 -15.85 10.10
CA ILE A 156 12.18 -16.05 10.26
C ILE A 156 12.94 -14.96 9.50
N ALA A 157 12.55 -14.66 8.26
CA ALA A 157 13.15 -13.57 7.48
C ALA A 157 12.99 -12.21 8.19
N GLY A 158 11.80 -11.92 8.74
CA GLY A 158 11.55 -10.71 9.52
C GLY A 158 12.39 -10.64 10.81
N ALA A 159 12.58 -11.76 11.50
CA ALA A 159 13.44 -11.83 12.70
C ALA A 159 14.93 -11.62 12.39
N ILE A 160 15.42 -12.06 11.22
CA ILE A 160 16.81 -11.88 10.78
C ILE A 160 17.08 -10.43 10.31
N VAL A 161 16.06 -9.70 9.85
CA VAL A 161 16.16 -8.30 9.39
C VAL A 161 15.99 -7.29 10.55
N ALA A 162 15.50 -7.74 11.72
CA ALA A 162 15.34 -6.90 12.91
C ALA A 162 16.58 -6.63 13.81
N PRO A 163 17.84 -7.03 13.54
CA PRO A 163 18.96 -6.66 14.41
C PRO A 163 19.37 -5.18 14.30
N ASP A 164 18.98 -4.48 13.22
CA ASP A 164 19.36 -3.09 12.95
C ASP A 164 18.56 -2.05 13.76
N LEU A 165 17.45 -2.45 14.39
CA LEU A 165 16.71 -1.55 15.30
C LEU A 165 17.47 -1.27 16.60
N GLY A 166 18.37 -2.18 17.03
CA GLY A 166 19.25 -1.94 18.17
C GLY A 166 20.28 -0.84 17.90
N GLU A 167 20.95 -0.90 16.73
CA GLU A 167 21.92 0.11 16.30
C GLU A 167 21.27 1.47 16.01
N ALA A 168 20.05 1.49 15.47
CA ALA A 168 19.30 2.72 15.21
C ALA A 168 18.87 3.43 16.51
N ILE A 169 18.57 2.69 17.58
CA ILE A 169 18.24 3.25 18.89
C ILE A 169 19.50 3.78 19.59
N GLU A 170 20.63 3.06 19.52
CA GLU A 170 21.90 3.52 20.09
C GLU A 170 22.42 4.80 19.42
N ARG A 171 22.35 4.91 18.08
CA ARG A 171 22.69 6.17 17.38
C ARG A 171 21.75 7.32 17.73
N ALA A 172 20.46 7.04 17.96
CA ALA A 172 19.52 8.09 18.34
C ALA A 172 19.76 8.61 19.78
N THR A 173 20.34 7.79 20.66
CA THR A 173 20.73 8.21 22.02
C THR A 173 22.05 8.98 22.07
N GLU A 174 23.02 8.68 21.20
CA GLU A 174 24.31 9.38 21.16
C GLU A 174 24.21 10.84 20.66
N PHE A 175 23.24 11.18 19.81
CA PHE A 175 23.01 12.57 19.37
C PHE A 175 22.25 13.44 20.41
N GLY A 176 21.78 12.86 21.51
CA GLY A 176 20.99 13.56 22.54
C GLY A 176 21.80 14.12 23.71
N GLU A 177 23.10 13.82 23.82
CA GLU A 177 23.93 14.26 24.96
C GLU A 177 24.77 15.53 24.69
N ASP A 178 24.78 16.06 23.46
CA ASP A 178 25.58 17.23 23.05
C ASP A 178 24.80 18.57 22.94
N ALA A 179 23.62 18.69 23.57
CA ALA A 179 22.83 19.93 23.64
C ALA A 179 22.52 20.33 25.10
#